data_AF-A0A1Z4R4F2-F1
#
_entry.id   AF-A0A1Z4R4F2-F1
#
_cell.length_a   1.000
_cell.length_b   1.000
_cell.length_c   1.000
_cell.angle_alpha   90.00
_cell.angle_beta   90.00
_cell.angle_gamma   90.00
#
_symmetry.space_group_name_H-M   'P 1'
#
loop_
_entity.id
_entity.type
_entity.pdbx_description
1 polymer ?
#
loop_
_entity_poly.entity_id
_entity_poly.type
_entity_poly.pdbx_seq_one_letter_code
_entity_poly.pdbx_strand_id
1 'polypeptide(L)'
;MSHRVNRLIKLSQDLFVVWILIGATWGYLFPKIAASGSANISTALGVVMLGMGLTITIEQLQSLRSAGSTLFLGVLLQFTIMPLVGWLAATVLKLPPMLALGVILVGASPLVRT
;
A
#
# COMPACT_ATOMS: atom_id res chain seq x y z
N MET A 1 24.46 23.75 2.70
CA MET A 1 23.17 23.98 1.99
C MET A 1 22.27 22.72 1.91
N SER A 2 22.67 21.57 2.48
CA SER A 2 21.92 20.30 2.46
C SER A 2 20.95 20.08 3.63
N HIS A 3 21.16 20.72 4.80
CA HIS A 3 20.34 20.49 5.99
C HIS A 3 18.86 20.91 5.88
N ARG A 4 18.56 21.98 5.12
CA ARG A 4 17.17 22.44 4.93
C ARG A 4 16.38 21.48 4.04
N VAL A 5 17.01 20.96 2.98
CA VAL A 5 16.38 20.01 2.03
C VAL A 5 16.07 18.69 2.72
N ASN A 6 17.00 18.12 3.47
CA ASN A 6 16.75 16.87 4.20
C ASN A 6 15.66 17.01 5.28
N ARG A 7 15.54 18.20 5.89
CA ARG A 7 14.45 18.49 6.83
C ARG A 7 13.09 18.56 6.13
N LEU A 8 13.03 19.16 4.93
CA LEU A 8 11.81 19.19 4.13
C LEU A 8 11.41 17.79 3.64
N ILE A 9 12.37 16.97 3.22
CA ILE A 9 12.11 15.58 2.81
C ILE A 9 11.54 14.76 3.98
N LYS A 10 12.15 14.85 5.16
CA LYS A 10 11.63 14.17 6.36
C LYS A 10 10.25 14.67 6.75
N LEU A 11 10.01 15.98 6.74
CA LEU A 11 8.69 16.55 7.00
C LEU A 11 7.64 16.03 6.02
N SER A 12 7.95 15.93 4.73
CA SER A 12 7.02 15.38 3.74
C SER A 12 6.70 13.90 3.97
N GLN A 13 7.67 13.11 4.47
CA GLN A 13 7.46 11.71 4.82
C GLN A 13 6.63 11.56 6.10
N ASP A 14 6.93 12.34 7.15
CA ASP A 14 6.20 12.32 8.41
C ASP A 14 4.74 12.81 8.23
N LEU A 15 4.53 13.75 7.30
CA LEU A 15 3.21 14.30 6.96
C LEU A 15 2.48 13.49 5.87
N PHE A 16 2.95 12.30 5.50
CA PHE A 16 2.34 11.48 4.45
C PHE A 16 0.84 11.25 4.69
N VAL A 17 0.45 10.96 5.93
CA VAL A 17 -0.98 10.78 6.30
C VAL A 17 -1.78 12.07 6.10
N VAL A 18 -1.20 13.23 6.42
CA VAL A 18 -1.85 14.53 6.23
C VAL A 18 -2.09 14.80 4.74
N TRP A 19 -1.10 14.50 3.89
CA TRP A 19 -1.25 14.61 2.44
C TRP A 19 -2.34 13.70 1.88
N ILE A 20 -2.45 12.46 2.39
CA ILE A 20 -3.53 11.54 2.01
C ILE A 20 -4.90 12.12 2.37
N LEU A 21 -5.06 12.65 3.59
CA LEU A 21 -6.33 13.21 4.04
C LEU A 21 -6.76 14.42 3.21
N ILE A 22 -5.80 15.30 2.86
CA ILE A 22 -6.05 16.44 1.98
C ILE A 22 -6.48 15.95 0.59
N GLY A 23 -5.78 14.97 0.02
CA GLY A 23 -6.12 14.39 -1.27
C GLY A 23 -7.49 13.70 -1.29
N ALA A 24 -7.83 12.96 -0.23
CA ALA A 24 -9.13 12.31 -0.07
C ALA A 24 -10.27 13.35 0.04
N THR A 25 -10.06 14.41 0.83
CA THR A 25 -11.02 15.51 0.98
C THR A 25 -11.23 16.23 -0.34
N TRP A 26 -10.14 16.49 -1.07
CA TRP A 26 -10.21 17.10 -2.41
C TRP A 26 -10.98 16.23 -3.41
N GLY A 27 -10.69 14.92 -3.41
CA GLY A 27 -11.38 13.95 -4.27
C GLY A 27 -12.88 13.85 -3.98
N TYR A 28 -13.28 14.00 -2.71
CA TYR A 28 -14.68 14.05 -2.31
C TYR A 28 -15.40 15.32 -2.80
N LEU A 29 -14.75 16.48 -2.74
CA LEU A 29 -15.34 17.76 -3.15
C LEU A 29 -15.43 17.95 -4.68
N PHE A 30 -14.47 17.40 -5.44
CA PHE A 30 -14.39 17.57 -6.90
C PHE A 30 -14.27 16.24 -7.66
N PRO A 31 -15.34 15.42 -7.68
CA PRO A 31 -15.29 14.06 -8.23
C PRO A 31 -15.00 14.02 -9.74
N LYS A 32 -15.45 15.02 -10.53
CA LYS A 32 -15.20 15.06 -11.97
C LYS A 32 -13.71 15.22 -12.32
N ILE A 33 -12.99 16.03 -11.56
CA ILE A 33 -11.55 16.26 -11.75
C ILE A 33 -10.77 15.04 -11.27
N ALA A 34 -11.17 14.46 -10.13
CA ALA A 34 -10.57 13.24 -9.60
C ALA A 34 -10.75 12.04 -10.54
N ALA A 35 -11.93 11.88 -11.15
CA ALA A 35 -12.21 10.81 -12.09
C ALA A 35 -11.36 10.88 -13.36
N SER A 36 -11.00 12.09 -13.82
CA SER A 36 -10.12 12.27 -14.98
C SER A 36 -8.70 11.76 -14.76
N GLY A 37 -8.24 11.68 -13.51
CA GLY A 37 -6.92 11.16 -13.16
C GLY A 37 -6.88 9.63 -12.97
N SER A 38 -8.03 8.96 -12.99
CA SER A 38 -8.13 7.52 -12.69
C SER A 38 -7.31 6.64 -13.64
N ALA A 39 -7.20 7.02 -14.91
CA ALA A 39 -6.39 6.32 -15.91
C ALA A 39 -4.88 6.30 -15.56
N ASN A 40 -4.39 7.32 -14.85
CA ASN A 40 -2.99 7.44 -14.47
C ASN A 40 -2.62 6.69 -13.19
N ILE A 41 -3.61 6.14 -12.46
CA ILE A 41 -3.37 5.41 -11.20
C ILE A 41 -2.46 4.20 -11.45
N SER A 42 -2.71 3.45 -12.53
CA SER A 42 -1.91 2.28 -12.88
C SER A 42 -0.46 2.65 -13.18
N THR A 43 -0.24 3.71 -13.98
CA THR A 43 1.11 4.20 -14.30
C THR A 43 1.84 4.70 -13.06
N ALA A 44 1.17 5.48 -12.21
CA ALA A 44 1.75 5.97 -10.95
C ALA A 44 2.11 4.82 -10.01
N LEU A 45 1.24 3.82 -9.87
CA LEU A 45 1.50 2.63 -9.08
C LEU A 45 2.68 1.84 -9.64
N GLY A 46 2.76 1.68 -10.96
CA GLY A 46 3.90 1.05 -11.64
C GLY A 46 5.23 1.74 -11.36
N VAL A 47 5.27 3.07 -11.38
CA VAL A 47 6.47 3.84 -11.02
C VAL A 47 6.87 3.62 -9.56
N VAL A 48 5.90 3.60 -8.63
CA VAL A 48 6.17 3.35 -7.21
C VAL A 48 6.67 1.92 -6.98
N MET A 49 6.04 0.93 -7.60
CA MET A 49 6.46 -0.48 -7.51
C MET A 49 7.85 -0.70 -8.11
N LEU A 50 8.17 -0.03 -9.22
CA LEU A 50 9.51 -0.03 -9.80
C LEU A 50 10.52 0.66 -8.88
N GLY A 51 10.14 1.77 -8.25
CA GLY A 51 10.96 2.45 -7.25
C GLY A 51 11.33 1.52 -6.09
N MET A 52 10.35 0.77 -5.55
CA MET A 52 10.61 -0.25 -4.54
C MET A 52 11.57 -1.33 -5.06
N GLY A 53 11.39 -1.83 -6.28
CA GLY A 53 12.27 -2.83 -6.89
C GLY A 53 13.72 -2.35 -7.09
N LEU A 54 13.92 -1.10 -7.52
CA LEU A 54 15.25 -0.50 -7.69
C LEU A 54 15.98 -0.27 -6.36
N THR A 55 15.26 -0.16 -5.24
CA THR A 55 15.87 0.00 -3.91
C THR A 55 16.33 -1.31 -3.26
N ILE A 56 15.99 -2.47 -3.85
CA ILE A 56 16.40 -3.77 -3.33
C ILE A 56 17.90 -3.96 -3.55
N THR A 57 18.64 -4.25 -2.48
CA THR A 57 20.07 -4.55 -2.57
C THR A 57 20.33 -6.06 -2.68
N ILE A 58 21.46 -6.44 -3.27
CA ILE A 58 21.86 -7.85 -3.41
C ILE A 58 22.01 -8.53 -2.03
N GLU A 59 22.44 -7.79 -1.02
CA GLU A 59 22.58 -8.27 0.36
C GLU A 59 21.22 -8.65 0.97
N GLN A 60 20.18 -7.85 0.72
CA GLN A 60 18.81 -8.17 1.14
C GLN A 60 18.29 -9.44 0.47
N LEU A 61 18.58 -9.64 -0.82
CA LEU A 61 18.23 -10.86 -1.54
C LEU A 61 18.98 -12.10 -1.02
N GLN A 62 20.24 -11.97 -0.61
CA GLN A 62 20.98 -13.07 0.00
C GLN A 62 20.42 -13.43 1.37
N SER A 63 20.05 -12.43 2.19
CA SER A 63 19.38 -12.66 3.46
C SER A 63 18.00 -13.30 3.30
N LEU A 64 17.30 -13.01 2.20
CA LEU A 64 16.03 -13.66 1.88
C LEU A 64 16.21 -15.17 1.67
N ARG A 65 17.30 -15.57 1.01
CA ARG A 65 17.61 -16.98 0.73
C ARG A 65 17.94 -17.77 2.00
N SER A 66 18.65 -17.17 2.95
CA SER A 66 18.99 -17.83 4.21
C SER A 66 17.81 -17.94 5.17
N ALA A 67 16.87 -17.00 5.13
CA ALA A 67 15.66 -16.99 5.98
C ALA A 67 14.52 -17.91 5.48
N GLY A 68 14.69 -18.63 4.37
CA GLY A 68 13.62 -19.22 3.55
C GLY A 68 12.45 -19.91 4.28
N SER A 69 12.69 -20.64 5.36
CA SER A 69 11.62 -21.29 6.15
C SER A 69 10.72 -20.27 6.88
N THR A 70 11.31 -19.25 7.49
CA THR A 70 10.59 -18.19 8.19
C THR A 70 9.82 -17.30 7.21
N LEU A 71 10.41 -17.04 6.04
CA LEU A 71 9.75 -16.29 4.96
C LEU A 71 8.51 -17.02 4.47
N PHE A 72 8.61 -18.32 4.17
CA PHE A 72 7.48 -19.10 3.69
C PHE A 72 6.32 -19.11 4.68
N LEU A 73 6.63 -19.29 5.97
CA LEU A 73 5.64 -19.21 7.04
C LEU A 73 5.00 -17.82 7.10
N GLY A 74 5.79 -16.75 7.01
CA GLY A 74 5.30 -15.37 6.97
C GLY A 74 4.34 -15.12 5.80
N VAL A 75 4.69 -15.57 4.60
CA VAL A 75 3.85 -15.46 3.39
C VAL A 75 2.55 -16.24 3.58
N LEU A 76 2.62 -17.47 4.08
CA LEU A 76 1.43 -18.31 4.31
C LEU A 76 0.49 -17.66 5.34
N LEU A 77 1.04 -17.17 6.45
CA LEU A 77 0.28 -16.42 7.45
C LEU A 77 -0.32 -15.14 6.85
N GLN A 78 0.43 -14.40 6.04
CA GLN A 78 -0.03 -13.15 5.44
C GLN A 78 -1.20 -13.38 4.47
N PHE A 79 -1.08 -14.35 3.57
CA PHE A 79 -2.15 -14.73 2.63
C PHE A 79 -3.33 -15.45 3.30
N THR A 80 -3.18 -15.92 4.53
CA THR A 80 -4.29 -16.52 5.28
C THR A 80 -4.98 -15.47 6.13
N ILE A 81 -4.23 -14.76 6.98
CA ILE A 81 -4.75 -13.85 8.00
C ILE A 81 -5.36 -12.60 7.37
N MET A 82 -4.69 -11.93 6.42
CA MET A 82 -5.22 -10.66 5.88
C MET A 82 -6.53 -10.83 5.09
N PRO A 83 -6.68 -11.84 4.21
CA PRO A 83 -7.96 -12.08 3.54
C PRO A 83 -9.05 -12.49 4.52
N LEU A 84 -8.73 -13.32 5.52
CA LEU A 84 -9.68 -13.70 6.58
C LEU A 84 -10.18 -12.48 7.32
N VAL A 85 -9.29 -11.57 7.73
CA VAL A 85 -9.66 -10.33 8.42
C VAL A 85 -10.52 -9.45 7.51
N GLY A 86 -10.20 -9.34 6.22
CA GLY A 86 -11.03 -8.60 5.25
C GLY A 86 -12.44 -9.18 5.12
N TRP A 87 -12.57 -10.51 5.06
CA TRP A 87 -13.86 -11.20 5.03
C TRP A 87 -14.63 -11.06 6.35
N LEU A 88 -13.96 -11.20 7.49
CA LEU A 88 -14.55 -11.05 8.82
C LEU A 88 -15.06 -9.61 9.03
N ALA A 89 -14.28 -8.61 8.62
CA ALA A 89 -14.71 -7.22 8.64
C ALA A 89 -15.94 -6.99 7.74
N ALA A 90 -15.92 -7.51 6.50
CA ALA A 90 -17.03 -7.35 5.56
C ALA A 90 -18.34 -7.98 6.07
N THR A 91 -18.24 -9.14 6.72
CA THR A 91 -19.39 -9.88 7.29
C THR A 91 -19.94 -9.21 8.55
N VAL A 92 -19.09 -8.78 9.48
CA VAL A 92 -19.50 -8.09 10.72
C VAL A 92 -20.18 -6.75 10.41
N LEU A 93 -19.63 -5.99 9.46
CA LEU A 93 -20.18 -4.69 9.05
C LEU A 93 -21.35 -4.81 8.05
N LYS A 94 -21.75 -6.04 7.66
CA LYS A 94 -22.84 -6.34 6.71
C LYS A 94 -22.79 -5.47 5.45
N LEU A 95 -21.61 -5.36 4.84
CA LEU A 95 -21.44 -4.50 3.67
C LEU A 95 -22.16 -5.05 2.43
N PRO A 96 -22.64 -4.17 1.54
CA PRO A 96 -23.09 -4.56 0.20
C PRO A 96 -22.02 -5.38 -0.52
N PRO A 97 -22.41 -6.33 -1.38
CA PRO A 97 -21.48 -7.27 -2.01
C PRO A 97 -20.35 -6.58 -2.78
N MET A 98 -20.63 -5.42 -3.39
CA MET A 98 -19.63 -4.65 -4.15
C MET A 98 -18.55 -4.02 -3.25
N LEU A 99 -18.91 -3.57 -2.04
CA LEU A 99 -17.93 -3.04 -1.07
C LEU A 99 -17.19 -4.15 -0.34
N ALA A 100 -17.88 -5.25 -0.04
CA ALA A 100 -17.26 -6.44 0.55
C ALA A 100 -16.14 -7.00 -0.35
N LEU A 101 -16.38 -7.08 -1.66
CA LEU A 101 -15.35 -7.48 -2.62
C LEU A 101 -14.16 -6.53 -2.60
N GLY A 102 -14.39 -5.20 -2.56
CA GLY A 102 -13.29 -4.23 -2.46
C GLY A 102 -12.43 -4.42 -1.21
N VAL A 103 -13.05 -4.62 -0.04
CA VAL A 103 -12.34 -4.84 1.22
C VAL A 103 -11.55 -6.15 1.21
N ILE A 104 -12.12 -7.23 0.66
CA ILE A 104 -11.45 -8.52 0.54
C ILE A 104 -10.28 -8.43 -0.44
N LEU A 105 -10.44 -7.74 -1.58
CA LEU A 105 -9.36 -7.54 -2.57
C LEU A 105 -8.20 -6.72 -1.99
N VAL A 106 -8.48 -5.70 -1.18
CA VAL A 106 -7.45 -4.95 -0.44
C VAL A 106 -6.77 -5.85 0.59
N GLY A 107 -7.53 -6.67 1.32
CA GLY A 107 -6.99 -7.63 2.29
C GLY A 107 -6.18 -8.76 1.65
N ALA A 108 -6.47 -9.10 0.39
CA ALA A 108 -5.72 -10.10 -0.39
C ALA A 108 -4.51 -9.51 -1.13
N SER A 109 -4.38 -8.19 -1.16
CA SER A 109 -3.20 -7.54 -1.73
C SER A 109 -2.01 -7.76 -0.80
N PRO A 110 -0.84 -8.15 -1.34
CA PRO A 110 0.34 -8.39 -0.51
C PRO A 110 0.76 -7.09 0.17
N LEU A 111 0.86 -7.13 1.49
CA LEU A 111 1.37 -6.04 2.30
C LEU A 111 2.89 -5.88 2.06
N VAL A 112 3.34 -4.64 1.87
CA VAL A 112 4.74 -4.25 1.56
C VAL A 112 5.69 -4.36 2.78
N ARG A 113 5.31 -5.08 3.84
CA ARG A 113 6.11 -5.17 5.08
C ARG A 113 6.57 -6.60 5.36
N THR A 114 7.68 -6.99 4.73
CA THR A 114 8.53 -8.13 5.10
C THR A 114 9.97 -7.79 4.82
#